data_AF-A0A2U8DZS8-F1
#
_entry.id   AF-A0A2U8DZS8-F1
#
_cell.length_a   1.000
_cell.length_b   1.000
_cell.length_c   1.000
_cell.angle_alpha   90.00
_cell.angle_beta   90.00
_cell.angle_gamma   90.00
#
_symmetry.space_group_name_H-M   'P 1'
#
loop_
_entity.id
_entity.type
_entity.pdbx_description
1 polymer ?
#
loop_
_entity_poly.entity_id
_entity_poly.type
_entity_poly.pdbx_seq_one_letter_code
_entity_poly.pdbx_strand_id
1 'polypeptide(L)'
;MSFYRLCKCFLGALSLLLAGFCAASGAADKAGAQDLGEGLVYFRMTNPAADLPALKSVLAENKAAVVDLRGVDARVADVRALRIALVPPVSPETRAARFVLINRDTSSAVPFTLNAGLPDNTQGVLVMALAVDNVPADVKVRGSVEDDRRACEAISKGAAVSTLINHQPDKKRYDEAALMRDYQGLPEPEVEAKTVADKKAPDAADSDSQAKPGEKETEGESSSPESQPPPTDSLLQAAVQTHRALLALGKL
;
A
#
# COMPACT_ATOMS: atom_id res chain seq x y z
N MET A 1 36.90 -63.73 3.75
CA MET A 1 37.36 -63.84 2.35
C MET A 1 36.19 -63.41 1.49
N SER A 2 36.10 -62.31 0.73
CA SER A 2 37.00 -61.25 0.23
C SER A 2 36.08 -60.01 0.06
N PHE A 3 36.34 -58.75 0.45
CA PHE A 3 37.44 -57.81 0.17
C PHE A 3 37.69 -57.48 -1.32
N TYR A 4 37.45 -56.20 -1.65
CA TYR A 4 37.92 -55.36 -2.78
C TYR A 4 37.26 -55.40 -4.17
N ARG A 5 36.66 -54.24 -4.53
CA ARG A 5 36.76 -53.45 -5.81
C ARG A 5 35.66 -52.37 -5.74
N LEU A 6 35.85 -51.14 -5.25
CA LEU A 6 36.84 -50.07 -5.42
C LEU A 6 37.06 -49.58 -6.87
N CYS A 7 36.64 -48.32 -7.08
CA CYS A 7 37.32 -47.25 -7.82
C CYS A 7 37.29 -47.24 -9.36
N LYS A 8 36.64 -46.20 -9.91
CA LYS A 8 37.17 -45.17 -10.83
C LYS A 8 36.18 -44.82 -11.95
N CYS A 9 35.77 -43.54 -11.97
CA CYS A 9 35.41 -42.66 -13.10
C CYS A 9 34.78 -41.40 -12.46
N PHE A 10 35.47 -40.68 -11.57
CA PHE A 10 36.29 -39.50 -11.86
C PHE A 10 35.96 -38.74 -13.17
N LEU A 11 35.51 -37.50 -12.96
CA LEU A 11 35.85 -36.28 -13.71
C LEU A 11 35.11 -36.01 -15.04
N GLY A 12 34.15 -35.09 -14.97
CA GLY A 12 33.62 -34.38 -16.13
C GLY A 12 32.83 -33.13 -15.73
N ALA A 13 33.50 -31.96 -15.76
CA ALA A 13 32.96 -30.59 -15.82
C ALA A 13 32.05 -30.15 -14.65
N LEU A 14 32.46 -29.34 -13.65
CA LEU A 14 33.08 -28.01 -13.67
C LEU A 14 32.69 -27.12 -14.86
N SER A 15 32.03 -26.01 -14.51
CA SER A 15 31.58 -24.89 -15.37
C SER A 15 30.19 -25.01 -15.97
N LEU A 16 29.18 -24.61 -15.19
CA LEU A 16 28.11 -23.77 -15.73
C LEU A 16 27.51 -22.90 -14.62
N LEU A 17 27.89 -21.62 -14.67
CA LEU A 17 27.13 -20.43 -14.29
C LEU A 17 26.21 -20.58 -13.06
N LEU A 18 26.54 -20.04 -11.89
CA LEU A 18 26.55 -18.59 -11.61
C LEU A 18 25.53 -17.76 -12.43
N ALA A 19 24.33 -18.30 -12.63
CA ALA A 19 23.13 -17.51 -12.82
C ALA A 19 22.41 -17.41 -11.48
N GLY A 20 23.02 -16.68 -10.54
CA GLY A 20 22.33 -16.10 -9.40
C GLY A 20 21.43 -14.98 -9.91
N PHE A 21 20.46 -15.35 -10.74
CA PHE A 21 19.44 -14.48 -11.25
C PHE A 21 18.62 -14.05 -10.04
N CYS A 22 18.58 -12.74 -9.79
CA CYS A 22 17.58 -12.11 -8.95
C CYS A 22 16.21 -12.58 -9.43
N ALA A 23 15.70 -13.68 -8.88
CA ALA A 23 14.28 -13.97 -8.84
C ALA A 23 13.68 -12.97 -7.84
N ALA A 24 13.67 -11.69 -8.23
CA ALA A 24 12.59 -10.83 -7.85
C ALA A 24 11.36 -11.58 -8.37
N SER A 25 10.62 -12.19 -7.45
CA SER A 25 9.30 -12.73 -7.68
C SER A 25 8.43 -11.56 -8.14
N GLY A 26 8.57 -11.18 -9.41
CA GLY A 26 7.57 -10.42 -10.13
C GLY A 26 6.40 -11.36 -10.23
N ALA A 27 5.57 -11.37 -9.19
CA ALA A 27 4.22 -11.88 -9.26
C ALA A 27 3.63 -11.22 -10.49
N ALA A 28 3.46 -12.00 -11.57
CA ALA A 28 2.84 -11.50 -12.78
C ALA A 28 1.48 -10.94 -12.36
N ASP A 29 1.29 -9.63 -12.53
CA ASP A 29 0.02 -8.93 -12.30
C ASP A 29 -1.04 -9.66 -13.12
N LYS A 30 -1.74 -10.61 -12.50
CA LYS A 30 -2.84 -11.33 -13.13
C LYS A 30 -3.96 -10.32 -13.28
N ALA A 31 -4.21 -9.85 -14.51
CA ALA A 31 -5.36 -9.01 -14.88
C ALA A 31 -5.85 -8.07 -13.75
N GLY A 32 -4.97 -7.19 -13.26
CA GLY A 32 -5.31 -6.16 -12.27
C GLY A 32 -5.28 -6.57 -10.79
N ALA A 33 -4.92 -7.82 -10.46
CA ALA A 33 -4.68 -8.26 -9.09
C ALA A 33 -3.22 -8.04 -8.66
N GLN A 34 -3.03 -7.37 -7.53
CA GLN A 34 -1.72 -7.07 -6.93
C GLN A 34 -1.54 -7.86 -5.62
N ASP A 35 -0.37 -8.47 -5.43
CA ASP A 35 -0.05 -9.18 -4.18
C ASP A 35 0.25 -8.19 -3.04
N LEU A 36 -0.41 -8.38 -1.89
CA LEU A 36 -0.17 -7.62 -0.66
C LEU A 36 0.65 -8.42 0.38
N GLY A 37 1.08 -9.64 0.02
CA GLY A 37 1.83 -10.55 0.86
C GLY A 37 0.93 -11.46 1.71
N GLU A 38 1.54 -12.53 2.24
CA GLU A 38 0.88 -13.52 3.11
C GLU A 38 -0.40 -14.14 2.52
N GLY A 39 -0.50 -14.22 1.19
CA GLY A 39 -1.67 -14.77 0.49
C GLY A 39 -2.87 -13.83 0.42
N LEU A 40 -2.69 -12.54 0.73
CA LEU A 40 -3.68 -11.49 0.53
C LEU A 40 -3.48 -10.83 -0.83
N VAL A 41 -4.52 -10.82 -1.66
CA VAL A 41 -4.51 -10.14 -2.97
C VAL A 41 -5.39 -8.90 -2.95
N TYR A 42 -4.95 -7.83 -3.62
CA TYR A 42 -5.74 -6.64 -3.90
C TYR A 42 -6.31 -6.71 -5.31
N PHE A 43 -7.60 -6.42 -5.47
CA PHE A 43 -8.26 -6.30 -6.77
C PHE A 43 -9.13 -5.05 -6.80
N ARG A 44 -8.87 -4.14 -7.74
CA ARG A 44 -9.70 -2.96 -7.95
C ARG A 44 -10.76 -3.23 -9.00
N MET A 45 -12.01 -2.97 -8.65
CA MET A 45 -13.12 -3.02 -9.58
C MET A 45 -13.45 -1.60 -10.04
N THR A 46 -13.62 -1.41 -11.35
CA THR A 46 -14.03 -0.12 -11.95
C THR A 46 -15.36 -0.27 -12.68
N ASN A 47 -15.59 -1.44 -13.28
CA ASN A 47 -16.83 -1.79 -13.94
C ASN A 47 -17.28 -3.18 -13.47
N PRO A 48 -18.26 -3.27 -12.55
CA PRO A 48 -18.75 -4.53 -12.02
C PRO A 48 -19.11 -5.58 -13.07
N ALA A 49 -19.71 -5.19 -14.19
CA ALA A 49 -20.13 -6.13 -15.21
C ALA A 49 -18.94 -6.71 -15.99
N ALA A 50 -17.92 -5.89 -16.27
CA ALA A 50 -16.74 -6.29 -17.02
C ALA A 50 -15.71 -7.03 -16.16
N ASP A 51 -15.56 -6.62 -14.89
CA ASP A 51 -14.47 -7.07 -14.02
C ASP A 51 -14.83 -8.34 -13.23
N LEU A 52 -16.12 -8.68 -13.11
CA LEU A 52 -16.58 -9.82 -12.33
C LEU A 52 -15.95 -11.17 -12.72
N PRO A 53 -15.73 -11.51 -14.02
CA PRO A 53 -15.04 -12.74 -14.38
C PRO A 53 -13.59 -12.80 -13.87
N ALA A 54 -12.86 -11.67 -13.93
CA ALA A 54 -11.50 -11.58 -13.41
C ALA A 54 -11.50 -11.72 -11.88
N LEU A 55 -12.41 -11.02 -11.19
CA LEU A 55 -12.58 -11.13 -9.75
C LEU A 55 -12.85 -12.58 -9.33
N LYS A 56 -13.77 -13.30 -10.00
CA LYS A 56 -14.06 -14.71 -9.68
C LYS A 56 -12.81 -15.59 -9.78
N SER A 57 -11.97 -15.35 -10.78
CA SER A 57 -10.71 -16.09 -10.95
C SER A 57 -9.75 -15.81 -9.80
N VAL A 58 -9.61 -14.53 -9.41
CA VAL A 58 -8.81 -14.11 -8.25
C VAL A 58 -9.31 -14.75 -6.96
N LEU A 59 -10.63 -14.77 -6.72
CA LEU A 59 -11.22 -15.34 -5.50
C LEU A 59 -11.16 -16.87 -5.44
N ALA A 60 -11.10 -17.55 -6.58
CA ALA A 60 -10.93 -19.00 -6.65
C ALA A 60 -9.51 -19.44 -6.28
N GLU A 61 -8.51 -18.61 -6.60
CA GLU A 61 -7.10 -18.89 -6.33
C GLU A 61 -6.64 -18.41 -4.94
N ASN A 62 -7.31 -17.41 -4.38
CA ASN A 62 -6.87 -16.74 -3.15
C ASN A 62 -7.87 -16.93 -2.00
N LYS A 63 -7.35 -17.38 -0.85
CA LYS A 63 -8.13 -17.50 0.38
C LYS A 63 -8.48 -16.16 0.99
N ALA A 64 -7.67 -15.12 0.76
CA ALA A 64 -7.96 -13.76 1.23
C ALA A 64 -7.86 -12.76 0.09
N ALA A 65 -8.79 -11.79 0.05
CA ALA A 65 -8.75 -10.72 -0.95
C ALA A 65 -9.28 -9.40 -0.39
N VAL A 66 -8.68 -8.30 -0.83
CA VAL A 66 -9.21 -6.94 -0.73
C VAL A 66 -9.84 -6.59 -2.08
N VAL A 67 -11.14 -6.32 -2.10
CA VAL A 67 -11.90 -5.90 -3.27
C VAL A 67 -12.22 -4.43 -3.11
N ASP A 68 -11.57 -3.59 -3.91
CA ASP A 68 -11.76 -2.14 -3.87
C ASP A 68 -12.89 -1.72 -4.81
N LEU A 69 -13.97 -1.22 -4.21
CA LEU A 69 -15.18 -0.75 -4.89
C LEU A 69 -15.36 0.77 -4.76
N ARG A 70 -14.34 1.49 -4.27
CA ARG A 70 -14.43 2.93 -4.06
C ARG A 70 -14.67 3.65 -5.40
N GLY A 71 -15.67 4.53 -5.41
CA GLY A 71 -16.11 5.25 -6.60
C GLY A 71 -16.82 4.40 -7.66
N VAL A 72 -17.15 3.14 -7.37
CA VAL A 72 -17.88 2.30 -8.33
C VAL A 72 -19.35 2.71 -8.39
N ASP A 73 -19.81 3.02 -9.60
CA ASP A 73 -21.21 3.09 -9.94
C ASP A 73 -21.71 1.71 -10.39
N ALA A 74 -22.63 1.13 -9.63
CA ALA A 74 -23.13 -0.22 -9.83
C ALA A 74 -24.65 -0.26 -9.76
N ARG A 75 -25.26 -1.04 -10.65
CA ARG A 75 -26.70 -1.34 -10.60
C ARG A 75 -26.94 -2.52 -9.66
N VAL A 76 -28.12 -2.59 -9.08
CA VAL A 76 -28.53 -3.66 -8.15
C VAL A 76 -28.28 -5.07 -8.72
N ALA A 77 -28.51 -5.28 -10.02
CA ALA A 77 -28.26 -6.56 -10.68
C ALA A 77 -26.77 -6.96 -10.66
N ASP A 78 -25.89 -5.99 -10.92
CA ASP A 78 -24.44 -6.20 -10.95
C ASP A 78 -23.93 -6.50 -9.52
N VAL A 79 -24.43 -5.76 -8.52
CA VAL A 79 -24.08 -5.99 -7.10
C VAL A 79 -24.58 -7.34 -6.59
N ARG A 80 -25.75 -7.81 -7.04
CA ARG A 80 -26.23 -9.16 -6.67
C ARG A 80 -25.28 -10.24 -7.18
N ALA A 81 -24.80 -10.11 -8.41
CA ALA A 81 -23.83 -11.04 -8.98
C ALA A 81 -22.47 -10.96 -8.25
N LEU A 82 -22.05 -9.75 -7.85
CA LEU A 82 -20.88 -9.53 -7.02
C LEU A 82 -21.02 -10.20 -5.65
N ARG A 83 -22.15 -10.04 -4.96
CA ARG A 83 -22.41 -10.69 -3.67
C ARG A 83 -22.24 -12.20 -3.76
N ILE A 84 -22.80 -12.82 -4.80
CA ILE A 84 -22.67 -14.26 -5.03
C ILE A 84 -21.20 -14.67 -5.20
N ALA A 85 -20.41 -13.86 -5.90
CA ALA A 85 -18.98 -14.12 -6.09
C ALA A 85 -18.15 -13.92 -4.80
N LEU A 86 -18.54 -12.97 -3.96
CA LEU A 86 -17.86 -12.67 -2.69
C LEU A 86 -18.13 -13.69 -1.60
N VAL A 87 -19.28 -14.39 -1.63
CA VAL A 87 -19.59 -15.40 -0.60
C VAL A 87 -18.55 -16.52 -0.68
N PRO A 88 -17.74 -16.71 0.38
CA PRO A 88 -16.75 -17.78 0.38
C PRO A 88 -17.44 -19.16 0.39
N PRO A 89 -16.80 -20.20 -0.16
CA PRO A 89 -17.34 -21.54 -0.11
C PRO A 89 -17.53 -21.99 1.35
N VAL A 90 -18.70 -22.55 1.65
CA VAL A 90 -19.05 -23.06 2.98
C VAL A 90 -18.36 -24.41 3.17
N SER A 91 -17.06 -24.38 3.43
CA SER A 91 -16.28 -25.56 3.79
C SER A 91 -15.59 -25.32 5.13
N PRO A 92 -15.71 -26.24 6.10
CA PRO A 92 -15.05 -26.11 7.40
C PRO A 92 -13.51 -26.08 7.28
N GLU A 93 -12.96 -26.60 6.18
CA GLU A 93 -11.52 -26.69 5.92
C GLU A 93 -10.96 -25.45 5.20
N THR A 94 -11.83 -24.61 4.63
CA THR A 94 -11.43 -23.47 3.79
C THR A 94 -12.02 -22.17 4.34
N ARG A 95 -11.33 -21.62 5.36
CA ARG A 95 -11.63 -20.26 5.83
C ARG A 95 -11.09 -19.26 4.82
N ALA A 96 -11.94 -18.33 4.42
CA ALA A 96 -11.61 -17.28 3.48
C ALA A 96 -12.11 -15.93 4.00
N ALA A 97 -11.33 -14.87 3.76
CA ALA A 97 -11.69 -13.51 4.10
C ALA A 97 -11.81 -12.64 2.85
N ARG A 98 -12.85 -11.81 2.79
CA ARG A 98 -13.06 -10.82 1.74
C ARG A 98 -13.23 -9.47 2.41
N PHE A 99 -12.30 -8.55 2.17
CA PHE A 99 -12.40 -7.17 2.64
C PHE A 99 -12.89 -6.31 1.49
N VAL A 100 -14.03 -5.66 1.63
CA VAL A 100 -14.62 -4.82 0.58
C VAL A 100 -14.44 -3.36 0.97
N LEU A 101 -13.68 -2.60 0.19
CA LEU A 101 -13.48 -1.17 0.45
C LEU A 101 -14.56 -0.37 -0.28
N ILE A 102 -15.24 0.50 0.43
CA ILE A 102 -16.22 1.44 -0.13
C ILE A 102 -15.96 2.86 0.39
N ASN A 103 -16.48 3.84 -0.32
CA ASN A 103 -16.47 5.25 0.09
C ASN A 103 -17.82 5.92 -0.20
N ARG A 104 -17.91 7.22 0.03
CA ARG A 104 -19.14 8.00 -0.18
C ARG A 104 -19.60 8.02 -1.64
N ASP A 105 -18.67 7.90 -2.58
CA ASP A 105 -18.93 7.93 -4.02
C ASP A 105 -19.34 6.54 -4.56
N THR A 106 -19.30 5.51 -3.73
CA THR A 106 -19.75 4.17 -4.10
C THR A 106 -21.28 4.14 -4.15
N SER A 107 -21.85 3.57 -5.23
CA SER A 107 -23.30 3.42 -5.37
C SER A 107 -23.93 2.80 -4.12
N SER A 108 -25.03 3.39 -3.63
CA SER A 108 -25.74 2.91 -2.43
C SER A 108 -26.29 1.48 -2.57
N ALA A 109 -26.43 0.99 -3.82
CA ALA A 109 -26.78 -0.39 -4.11
C ALA A 109 -25.75 -1.39 -3.54
N VAL A 110 -24.47 -1.00 -3.46
CA VAL A 110 -23.37 -1.85 -2.96
C VAL A 110 -23.56 -2.19 -1.48
N PRO A 111 -23.49 -1.22 -0.54
CA PRO A 111 -23.62 -1.54 0.87
C PRO A 111 -25.00 -2.12 1.22
N PHE A 112 -26.07 -1.65 0.56
CA PHE A 112 -27.42 -2.17 0.77
C PHE A 112 -27.49 -3.67 0.45
N THR A 113 -26.99 -4.10 -0.72
CA THR A 113 -27.08 -5.50 -1.14
C THR A 113 -26.14 -6.42 -0.35
N LEU A 114 -25.00 -5.88 0.10
CA LEU A 114 -24.03 -6.59 0.93
C LEU A 114 -24.41 -6.65 2.42
N ASN A 115 -25.51 -6.00 2.83
CA ASN A 115 -25.93 -5.86 4.22
C ASN A 115 -24.85 -5.21 5.11
N ALA A 116 -24.13 -4.21 4.57
CA ALA A 116 -23.02 -3.58 5.27
C ALA A 116 -23.48 -2.90 6.58
N GLY A 117 -22.83 -3.22 7.70
CA GLY A 117 -23.15 -2.66 9.01
C GLY A 117 -24.43 -3.23 9.65
N LEU A 118 -24.97 -4.33 9.11
CA LEU A 118 -26.11 -5.04 9.67
C LEU A 118 -25.67 -6.35 10.35
N PRO A 119 -26.40 -6.86 11.36
CA PRO A 119 -26.07 -8.14 12.01
C PRO A 119 -26.06 -9.35 11.06
N ASP A 120 -26.90 -9.31 10.03
CA ASP A 120 -27.03 -10.37 9.02
C ASP A 120 -26.12 -10.10 7.80
N ASN A 121 -24.91 -9.62 8.04
CA ASN A 121 -23.93 -9.41 6.97
C ASN A 121 -23.47 -10.74 6.36
N THR A 122 -22.86 -10.66 5.18
CA THR A 122 -22.42 -11.87 4.46
C THR A 122 -21.21 -12.45 5.19
N GLN A 123 -21.33 -13.66 5.75
CA GLN A 123 -20.23 -14.30 6.46
C GLN A 123 -18.95 -14.38 5.61
N GLY A 124 -17.82 -14.05 6.23
CA GLY A 124 -16.51 -14.01 5.57
C GLY A 124 -16.30 -12.79 4.66
N VAL A 125 -17.26 -11.87 4.57
CA VAL A 125 -17.15 -10.57 3.91
C VAL A 125 -17.21 -9.47 4.95
N LEU A 126 -16.22 -8.57 4.93
CA LEU A 126 -16.15 -7.40 5.79
C LEU A 126 -16.13 -6.15 4.92
N VAL A 127 -17.19 -5.35 4.99
CA VAL A 127 -17.28 -4.06 4.30
C VAL A 127 -16.63 -2.98 5.17
N MET A 128 -15.64 -2.30 4.62
CA MET A 128 -14.83 -1.29 5.31
C MET A 128 -15.02 0.07 4.63
N ALA A 129 -15.19 1.11 5.44
CA ALA A 129 -15.28 2.48 4.97
C ALA A 129 -14.64 3.44 5.96
N LEU A 130 -14.32 4.66 5.53
CA LEU A 130 -13.93 5.71 6.46
C LEU A 130 -15.05 5.99 7.45
N ALA A 131 -14.68 6.46 8.64
CA ALA A 131 -15.59 6.87 9.72
C ALA A 131 -16.28 8.21 9.40
N VAL A 132 -16.98 8.26 8.27
CA VAL A 132 -17.82 9.37 7.83
C VAL A 132 -19.30 9.05 8.07
N ASP A 133 -20.11 10.10 8.19
CA ASP A 133 -21.55 9.95 8.38
C ASP A 133 -22.21 9.34 7.15
N ASN A 134 -23.27 8.58 7.38
CA ASN A 134 -24.14 7.99 6.33
C ASN A 134 -23.45 7.04 5.34
N VAL A 135 -22.23 6.57 5.62
CA VAL A 135 -21.62 5.44 4.89
C VAL A 135 -21.75 4.17 5.74
N PRO A 136 -22.67 3.25 5.38
CA PRO A 136 -22.85 1.98 6.10
C PRO A 136 -21.68 1.02 5.83
N ALA A 137 -21.02 0.56 6.90
CA ALA A 137 -19.89 -0.37 6.85
C ALA A 137 -19.85 -1.22 8.12
N ASP A 138 -19.27 -2.42 8.02
CA ASP A 138 -19.03 -3.29 9.17
C ASP A 138 -17.88 -2.76 10.03
N VAL A 139 -16.86 -2.19 9.39
CA VAL A 139 -15.71 -1.56 10.04
C VAL A 139 -15.56 -0.13 9.56
N LYS A 140 -15.61 0.82 10.50
CA LYS A 140 -15.34 2.24 10.25
C LYS A 140 -13.91 2.58 10.64
N VAL A 141 -13.10 3.01 9.68
CA VAL A 141 -11.68 3.33 9.85
C VAL A 141 -11.49 4.84 10.00
N ARG A 142 -10.64 5.26 10.93
CA ARG A 142 -10.28 6.68 11.07
C ARG A 142 -9.33 7.09 9.92
N GLY A 143 -9.63 8.23 9.30
CA GLY A 143 -8.84 8.80 8.21
C GLY A 143 -9.50 10.07 7.69
N SER A 144 -8.84 10.77 6.78
CA SER A 144 -9.41 11.94 6.11
C SER A 144 -10.00 11.54 4.76
N VAL A 145 -11.11 12.20 4.36
CA VAL A 145 -11.72 11.99 3.04
C VAL A 145 -10.75 12.40 1.93
N GLU A 146 -9.92 13.42 2.18
CA GLU A 146 -8.94 13.90 1.21
C GLU A 146 -7.80 12.90 0.99
N ASP A 147 -7.30 12.24 2.04
CA ASP A 147 -6.28 11.20 1.88
C ASP A 147 -6.83 9.96 1.16
N ASP A 148 -8.08 9.55 1.43
CA ASP A 148 -8.75 8.49 0.67
C ASP A 148 -8.90 8.85 -0.81
N ARG A 149 -9.30 10.10 -1.11
CA ARG A 149 -9.37 10.61 -2.48
C ARG A 149 -8.01 10.57 -3.18
N ARG A 150 -6.95 11.06 -2.52
CA ARG A 150 -5.57 11.07 -3.04
C ARG A 150 -5.03 9.65 -3.25
N ALA A 151 -5.32 8.72 -2.33
CA ALA A 151 -4.97 7.31 -2.47
C ALA A 151 -5.68 6.67 -3.67
N CYS A 152 -6.99 6.89 -3.80
CA CYS A 152 -7.77 6.41 -4.94
C CYS A 152 -7.22 6.94 -6.27
N GLU A 153 -6.88 8.22 -6.33
CA GLU A 153 -6.28 8.88 -7.50
C GLU A 153 -4.89 8.29 -7.83
N ALA A 154 -4.04 8.08 -6.82
CA ALA A 154 -2.74 7.45 -7.00
C ALA A 154 -2.85 6.04 -7.61
N ILE A 155 -3.76 5.21 -7.08
CA ILE A 155 -4.02 3.87 -7.62
C ILE A 155 -4.52 3.96 -9.06
N SER A 156 -5.45 4.87 -9.37
CA SER A 156 -5.97 5.04 -10.73
C SER A 156 -4.90 5.49 -11.73
N LYS A 157 -3.85 6.18 -11.26
CA LYS A 157 -2.67 6.56 -12.06
C LYS A 157 -1.61 5.46 -12.14
N GLY A 158 -1.87 4.28 -11.57
CA GLY A 158 -0.97 3.12 -11.61
C GLY A 158 0.10 3.12 -10.51
N ALA A 159 -0.08 3.89 -9.43
CA ALA A 159 0.80 3.75 -8.27
C ALA A 159 0.70 2.31 -7.71
N ALA A 160 1.85 1.74 -7.35
CA ALA A 160 1.90 0.42 -6.73
C ALA A 160 1.18 0.46 -5.38
N VAL A 161 0.24 -0.45 -5.16
CA VAL A 161 -0.61 -0.46 -3.96
C VAL A 161 0.22 -0.61 -2.68
N SER A 162 1.37 -1.29 -2.77
CA SER A 162 2.33 -1.46 -1.67
C SER A 162 2.91 -0.13 -1.16
N THR A 163 2.94 0.94 -1.97
CA THR A 163 3.44 2.25 -1.53
C THR A 163 2.44 3.01 -0.65
N LEU A 164 1.18 2.58 -0.62
CA LEU A 164 0.09 3.26 0.10
C LEU A 164 -0.18 2.68 1.50
N ILE A 165 0.34 1.48 1.78
CA ILE A 165 0.06 0.71 3.02
C ILE A 165 1.14 0.84 4.10
N ASN A 166 2.20 1.60 3.84
CA ASN A 166 3.44 1.50 4.60
C ASN A 166 4.03 2.86 4.97
N HIS A 167 3.20 3.77 5.47
CA HIS A 167 3.74 4.89 6.22
C HIS A 167 4.12 4.38 7.61
N GLN A 168 5.39 4.05 7.82
CA GLN A 168 5.93 4.17 9.16
C GLN A 168 5.84 5.66 9.47
N PRO A 169 4.99 6.12 10.41
CA PRO A 169 5.07 7.50 10.82
C PRO A 169 6.51 7.73 11.24
N ASP A 170 7.16 8.77 10.70
CA ASP A 170 8.49 9.17 11.13
C ASP A 170 8.42 9.38 12.63
N LYS A 171 8.81 8.36 13.39
CA LYS A 171 8.85 8.47 14.84
C LYS A 171 9.93 9.48 15.11
N LYS A 172 9.53 10.68 15.59
CA LYS A 172 10.47 11.68 16.13
C LYS A 172 11.36 10.89 17.09
N ARG A 173 12.64 10.78 16.75
CA ARG A 173 13.60 10.09 17.61
C ARG A 173 13.77 10.99 18.82
N TYR A 174 13.00 10.72 19.86
CA TYR A 174 13.28 11.27 21.17
C TYR A 174 14.59 10.62 21.62
N ASP A 175 15.70 11.34 21.51
CA ASP A 175 16.89 10.93 22.24
C ASP A 175 16.56 11.02 23.74
N GLU A 176 17.18 10.18 24.56
CA GLU A 176 16.91 10.20 26.00
C GLU A 176 17.21 11.57 26.61
N ALA A 177 18.09 12.36 25.97
CA ALA A 177 18.38 13.74 26.34
C ALA A 177 17.18 14.69 26.16
N ALA A 178 16.38 14.55 25.09
CA ALA A 178 15.15 15.31 24.88
C ALA A 178 14.08 14.93 25.90
N LEU A 179 13.92 13.64 26.19
CA LEU A 179 13.00 13.17 27.24
C LEU A 179 13.39 13.71 28.63
N MET A 180 14.69 13.75 28.95
CA MET A 180 15.18 14.31 30.21
C MET A 180 14.99 15.84 30.29
N ARG A 181 15.06 16.56 29.16
CA ARG A 181 14.80 18.01 29.12
C ARG A 181 13.33 18.34 29.31
N ASP A 182 12.44 17.63 28.64
CA ASP A 182 10.98 17.79 28.80
C ASP A 182 10.56 17.51 30.24
N TYR A 183 11.13 16.46 30.85
CA TYR A 183 10.87 16.13 32.25
C TYR A 183 11.35 17.23 33.21
N GLN A 184 12.45 17.92 32.89
CA GLN A 184 12.99 19.03 33.67
C GLN A 184 12.29 20.37 33.37
N GLY A 185 11.33 20.41 32.45
CA GLY A 185 10.65 21.64 32.03
C GLY A 185 11.58 22.64 31.34
N LEU A 186 12.70 22.17 30.79
CA LEU A 186 13.63 23.01 30.06
C LEU A 186 13.06 23.31 28.67
N PRO A 187 13.12 24.57 28.19
CA PRO A 187 12.66 24.91 26.84
C PRO A 187 13.43 24.09 25.79
N GLU A 188 12.74 23.63 24.74
CA GLU A 188 13.40 23.01 23.59
C GLU A 188 14.46 24.00 23.06
N PRO A 189 15.72 23.57 22.84
CA PRO A 189 16.69 24.45 22.24
C PRO A 189 16.18 24.82 20.85
N GLU A 190 16.07 26.12 20.57
CA GLU A 190 15.83 26.61 19.21
C GLU A 190 16.89 25.97 18.32
N VAL A 191 16.44 25.03 17.48
CA VAL A 191 17.29 24.48 16.45
C VAL A 191 17.40 25.59 15.43
N GLU A 192 18.33 26.52 15.66
CA GLU A 192 18.86 27.34 14.58
C GLU A 192 19.26 26.35 13.50
N ALA A 193 18.53 26.40 12.38
CA ALA A 193 18.85 25.65 11.19
C ALA A 193 20.33 25.94 10.93
N LYS A 194 21.19 24.94 11.17
CA LYS A 194 22.58 24.99 10.75
C LYS A 194 22.56 25.09 9.24
N THR A 195 22.54 26.33 8.76
CA THR A 195 23.02 26.69 7.44
C THR A 195 24.41 26.08 7.34
N VAL A 196 24.55 25.15 6.40
CA VAL A 196 25.85 24.61 6.01
C VAL A 196 26.58 25.76 5.32
N ALA A 197 27.19 26.64 6.10
CA ALA A 197 27.98 27.75 5.62
C ALA A 197 29.33 27.71 6.35
N ASP A 198 30.24 26.90 5.82
CA ASP A 198 31.69 27.03 6.04
C ASP A 198 32.40 26.02 5.10
N LYS A 199 33.40 26.33 4.26
CA LYS A 199 34.42 27.38 4.29
C LYS A 199 34.86 27.76 2.88
N LYS A 200 34.77 29.04 2.55
CA LYS A 200 35.57 29.70 1.51
C LYS A 200 36.90 30.10 2.17
N ALA A 201 38.01 29.55 1.70
CA ALA A 201 39.35 30.00 2.06
C ALA A 201 39.69 31.31 1.31
N PRO A 202 40.45 32.25 1.92
CA PRO A 202 40.92 33.45 1.23
C PRO A 202 42.34 33.32 0.67
N ASP A 203 42.58 34.15 -0.36
CA ASP A 203 43.85 34.68 -0.90
C ASP A 203 44.78 33.72 -1.69
N ALA A 204 45.36 34.08 -2.84
CA ALA A 204 45.41 35.30 -3.66
C ALA A 204 46.00 34.93 -5.04
N ALA A 205 45.63 35.69 -6.09
CA ALA A 205 46.50 36.21 -7.17
C ALA A 205 45.72 36.55 -8.45
N ASP A 206 45.70 37.84 -8.77
CA ASP A 206 45.68 38.51 -10.09
C ASP A 206 45.09 37.80 -11.32
N SER A 207 44.07 38.44 -11.92
CA SER A 207 44.23 39.05 -13.25
C SER A 207 43.01 39.89 -13.62
N ASP A 208 43.27 41.15 -13.98
CA ASP A 208 42.37 42.08 -14.65
C ASP A 208 41.67 41.45 -15.86
N SER A 209 40.37 41.67 -16.03
CA SER A 209 39.82 42.54 -17.08
C SER A 209 38.32 42.33 -17.38
N GLN A 210 37.63 43.46 -17.28
CA GLN A 210 36.64 43.97 -18.23
C GLN A 210 35.14 43.65 -18.00
N ALA A 211 34.45 44.76 -17.76
CA ALA A 211 33.02 44.92 -17.56
C ALA A 211 32.18 44.53 -18.78
N LYS A 212 30.98 43.99 -18.51
CA LYS A 212 29.81 44.21 -19.36
C LYS A 212 28.54 44.26 -18.49
N PRO A 213 27.78 45.36 -18.52
CA PRO A 213 26.49 45.46 -17.84
C PRO A 213 25.41 44.82 -18.71
N GLY A 214 24.58 44.00 -18.08
CA GLY A 214 23.45 43.32 -18.70
C GLY A 214 22.43 42.96 -17.64
N GLU A 215 21.72 43.98 -17.17
CA GLU A 215 20.46 43.84 -16.47
C GLU A 215 19.52 42.95 -17.28
N LYS A 216 19.10 41.85 -16.68
CA LYS A 216 17.75 41.34 -16.86
C LYS A 216 17.34 40.66 -15.58
N GLU A 217 16.67 41.46 -14.76
CA GLU A 217 15.67 40.98 -13.80
C GLU A 217 14.80 39.96 -14.52
N THR A 218 14.84 38.73 -14.03
CA THR A 218 13.75 37.80 -14.19
C THR A 218 13.57 37.17 -12.83
N GLU A 219 12.78 37.86 -12.01
CA GLU A 219 12.08 37.31 -10.87
C GLU A 219 11.22 36.15 -11.38
N GLY A 220 11.86 34.99 -11.54
CA GLY A 220 11.20 33.70 -11.59
C GLY A 220 11.25 33.16 -10.19
N GLU A 221 10.32 33.60 -9.35
CA GLU A 221 10.03 33.02 -8.05
C GLU A 221 9.57 31.58 -8.28
N SER A 222 10.57 30.70 -8.44
CA SER A 222 10.40 29.26 -8.52
C SER A 222 10.02 28.81 -7.12
N SER A 223 8.73 28.92 -6.82
CA SER A 223 8.10 28.18 -5.74
C SER A 223 8.38 26.71 -5.99
N SER A 224 9.39 26.18 -5.29
CA SER A 224 9.53 24.73 -5.12
C SER A 224 8.18 24.23 -4.65
N PRO A 225 7.53 23.28 -5.36
CA PRO A 225 6.25 22.77 -4.92
C PRO A 225 6.46 22.18 -3.54
N GLU A 226 5.78 22.77 -2.55
CA GLU A 226 5.71 22.28 -1.19
C GLU A 226 5.34 20.80 -1.29
N SER A 227 6.32 19.93 -1.02
CA SER A 227 6.23 18.50 -1.29
C SER A 227 5.18 17.90 -0.35
N GLN A 228 3.93 17.83 -0.81
CA GLN A 228 2.85 17.20 -0.05
C GLN A 228 3.30 15.79 0.37
N PRO A 229 2.98 15.37 1.61
CA PRO A 229 3.36 14.05 2.09
C PRO A 229 2.78 12.97 1.16
N PRO A 230 3.48 11.85 0.96
CA PRO A 230 3.02 10.79 0.07
C PRO A 230 1.63 10.30 0.50
N PRO A 231 0.73 10.02 -0.46
CA PRO A 231 -0.62 9.56 -0.14
C PRO A 231 -0.56 8.24 0.64
N THR A 232 -1.37 8.14 1.70
CA THR A 232 -1.50 6.94 2.52
C THR A 232 -2.95 6.46 2.49
N ASP A 233 -3.17 5.16 2.33
CA ASP A 233 -4.50 4.56 2.29
C ASP A 233 -4.84 3.88 3.62
N SER A 234 -5.48 4.64 4.52
CA SER A 234 -5.86 4.14 5.85
C SER A 234 -6.81 2.93 5.79
N LEU A 235 -7.71 2.87 4.80
CA LEU A 235 -8.66 1.77 4.65
C LEU A 235 -7.96 0.48 4.23
N LEU A 236 -7.14 0.57 3.19
CA LEU A 236 -6.36 -0.54 2.72
C LEU A 236 -5.38 -1.03 3.80
N GLN A 237 -4.73 -0.11 4.51
CA GLN A 237 -3.86 -0.45 5.63
C GLN A 237 -4.62 -1.21 6.72
N ALA A 238 -5.84 -0.78 7.07
CA ALA A 238 -6.68 -1.48 8.04
C ALA A 238 -7.09 -2.87 7.56
N ALA A 239 -7.37 -3.05 6.26
CA ALA A 239 -7.67 -4.37 5.68
C ALA A 239 -6.47 -5.32 5.79
N VAL A 240 -5.26 -4.85 5.46
CA VAL A 240 -4.01 -5.61 5.61
C VAL A 240 -3.76 -5.98 7.07
N GLN A 241 -3.93 -5.04 8.00
CA GLN A 241 -3.74 -5.30 9.43
C GLN A 241 -4.78 -6.30 9.96
N THR A 242 -6.03 -6.19 9.53
CA THR A 242 -7.10 -7.13 9.92
C THR A 242 -6.80 -8.54 9.41
N HIS A 243 -6.36 -8.68 8.16
CA HIS A 243 -5.92 -9.96 7.61
C HIS A 243 -4.80 -10.61 8.45
N ARG A 244 -3.75 -9.84 8.75
CA ARG A 244 -2.62 -10.31 9.57
C ARG A 244 -3.06 -10.72 10.97
N ALA A 245 -3.98 -9.98 11.58
CA ALA A 245 -4.55 -10.34 12.86
C ALA A 245 -5.33 -11.66 12.80
N LEU A 246 -6.12 -11.89 11.74
CA LEU A 246 -6.84 -13.15 11.55
C LEU A 246 -5.89 -14.34 11.36
N LEU A 247 -4.80 -14.18 10.61
CA LEU A 247 -3.76 -15.20 10.48
C LEU A 247 -3.10 -15.51 11.83
N ALA A 248 -2.70 -14.48 12.58
CA ALA A 248 -2.09 -14.64 13.89
C ALA A 248 -3.01 -15.37 14.90
N LEU A 249 -4.33 -15.24 14.73
CA LEU A 249 -5.34 -15.91 15.55
C LEU A 249 -5.73 -17.32 15.03
N GLY A 250 -5.12 -17.81 13.94
CA GLY A 250 -5.50 -19.09 13.31
C GLY A 250 -6.93 -19.11 12.79
N LYS A 251 -7.45 -17.93 12.38
CA LYS A 251 -8.81 -17.76 11.85
C LYS A 251 -8.86 -17.85 10.32
N LEU A 252 -7.71 -17.93 9.65
CA LEU A 252 -7.54 -18.15 8.21
C LEU A 252 -6.56 -19.30 7.96
#